data_AF-A0A6J4GBQ3-F1
#
_entry.id   AF-A0A6J4GBQ3-F1
#
_cell.length_a   1.000
_cell.length_b   1.000
_cell.length_c   1.000
_cell.angle_alpha   90.00
_cell.angle_beta   90.00
_cell.angle_gamma   90.00
#
_symmetry.space_group_name_H-M   'P 1'
#
loop_
_entity.id
_entity.type
_entity.pdbx_description
1 polymer ?
#
loop_
_entity_poly.entity_id
_entity_poly.type
_entity_poly.pdbx_seq_one_letter_code
_entity_poly.pdbx_strand_id
1 'polypeptide(L)'
;MKKKFTLEIANPCSENFNKMIPNATGSFCNSCAKNVIDLSKKSNSEVAKFIAETKDTNICARLRVTQLDQEFEHNETSKINNLKYAAVAASILLASNVSGQEKTPIKTEINCPKPSHYLVGKVAQNNIVRQELLITVKGKLLEDITHKPFDRKMYPNLTLSINGSEKTFRINAKTGEFSIPVKVFKSDKTLIITITGDDYYLSKEIPFAIESVTNKVLQRDIIIAEGELTRIMIAGGLGINYK
;
A
#
# COMPACT_ATOMS: atom_id res chain seq x y z
N MET A 1 14.80 -16.81 -2.49
CA MET A 1 15.83 -16.45 -1.47
C MET A 1 15.40 -15.17 -0.80
N LYS A 2 15.65 -15.01 0.51
CA LYS A 2 15.38 -13.76 1.22
C LYS A 2 16.46 -12.75 0.87
N LYS A 3 16.09 -11.63 0.25
CA LYS A 3 17.00 -10.51 0.01
C LYS A 3 16.68 -9.39 1.00
N LYS A 4 17.73 -8.84 1.62
CA LYS A 4 17.64 -7.72 2.55
C LYS A 4 18.30 -6.49 1.93
N PHE A 5 17.72 -5.32 2.17
CA PHE A 5 18.29 -4.06 1.69
C PHE A 5 17.85 -2.87 2.55
N THR A 6 18.57 -1.77 2.44
CA THR A 6 18.18 -0.45 2.98
C THR A 6 17.99 0.54 1.84
N LEU A 7 17.27 1.62 2.12
CA LEU A 7 17.01 2.71 1.18
C LEU A 7 17.83 3.94 1.58
N GLU A 8 18.36 4.64 0.59
CA GLU A 8 19.03 5.92 0.79
C GLU A 8 18.55 6.95 -0.23
N ILE A 9 18.63 8.22 0.17
CA ILE A 9 18.39 9.34 -0.75
C ILE A 9 19.71 9.65 -1.44
N ALA A 10 19.90 9.19 -2.67
CA ALA A 10 21.11 9.53 -3.42
C ALA A 10 21.12 11.01 -3.83
N ASN A 11 19.97 11.54 -4.29
CA ASN A 11 19.82 12.96 -4.62
C ASN A 11 18.50 13.51 -4.04
N PRO A 12 18.49 14.32 -2.97
CA PRO A 12 17.26 14.90 -2.46
C PRO A 12 16.63 15.86 -3.48
N CYS A 13 15.31 15.84 -3.61
CA CYS A 13 14.55 16.80 -4.40
C CYS A 13 13.69 17.66 -3.47
N SER A 14 13.87 18.98 -3.53
CA SER A 14 13.16 19.96 -2.69
C SER A 14 11.92 20.56 -3.37
N GLU A 15 11.54 20.06 -4.55
CA GLU A 15 10.36 20.53 -5.27
C GLU A 15 9.07 20.12 -4.58
N ASN A 16 8.06 20.97 -4.69
CA ASN A 16 6.75 20.71 -4.11
C ASN A 16 6.00 19.65 -4.94
N PHE A 17 5.78 18.47 -4.35
CA PHE A 17 5.06 17.36 -4.98
C PHE A 17 3.66 17.76 -5.48
N ASN A 18 2.94 18.61 -4.75
CA ASN A 18 1.59 19.04 -5.10
C ASN A 18 1.55 19.96 -6.33
N LYS A 19 2.71 20.47 -6.81
CA LYS A 19 2.84 21.25 -8.04
C LYS A 19 3.31 20.43 -9.24
N MET A 20 3.58 19.13 -9.05
CA MET A 20 3.99 18.23 -10.12
C MET A 20 2.82 17.85 -11.01
N ILE A 21 3.10 17.36 -12.22
CA ILE A 21 2.07 16.98 -13.19
C ILE A 21 1.69 15.51 -12.96
N PRO A 22 0.47 15.18 -12.48
CA PRO A 22 0.09 13.80 -12.21
C PRO A 22 0.03 12.95 -13.48
N ASN A 23 0.37 11.67 -13.38
CA ASN A 23 0.25 10.70 -14.47
C ASN A 23 -0.13 9.31 -13.92
N ALA A 24 -0.17 8.29 -14.80
CA ALA A 24 -0.65 6.95 -14.46
C ALA A 24 0.20 6.22 -13.41
N THR A 25 1.49 6.55 -13.28
CA THR A 25 2.43 5.83 -12.41
C THR A 25 3.03 6.69 -11.30
N GLY A 26 2.71 7.99 -11.25
CA GLY A 26 3.27 8.93 -10.30
C GLY A 26 2.97 10.39 -10.66
N SER A 27 3.95 11.26 -10.44
CA SER A 27 3.86 12.69 -10.79
C SER A 27 5.18 13.17 -11.39
N PHE A 28 5.11 13.82 -12.56
CA PHE A 28 6.27 14.30 -13.28
C PHE A 28 6.78 15.62 -12.68
N CYS A 29 8.07 15.63 -12.33
CA CYS A 29 8.76 16.81 -11.82
C CYS A 29 9.42 17.58 -12.97
N ASN A 30 9.02 18.84 -13.19
CA ASN A 30 9.60 19.68 -14.23
C ASN A 30 11.05 20.09 -13.95
N SER A 31 11.48 20.12 -12.69
CA SER A 31 12.82 20.58 -12.29
C SER A 31 13.89 19.54 -12.63
N CYS A 32 13.64 18.27 -12.29
CA CYS A 32 14.59 17.18 -12.54
C CYS A 32 14.23 16.29 -13.74
N ALA A 33 13.11 16.58 -14.43
CA ALA A 33 12.58 15.81 -15.56
C ALA A 33 12.40 14.29 -15.28
N LYS A 34 12.08 13.93 -14.04
CA LYS A 34 11.85 12.55 -13.61
C LYS A 34 10.42 12.36 -13.10
N ASN A 35 9.93 11.13 -13.24
CA ASN A 35 8.66 10.73 -12.66
C ASN A 35 8.84 10.30 -11.20
N VAL A 36 8.14 10.95 -10.28
CA VAL A 36 8.17 10.68 -8.85
C VAL A 36 7.01 9.76 -8.47
N ILE A 37 7.33 8.60 -7.90
CA ILE A 37 6.37 7.59 -7.47
C ILE A 37 6.07 7.79 -5.98
N ASP A 38 4.79 7.95 -5.62
CA ASP A 38 4.41 8.15 -4.21
C ASP A 38 4.29 6.83 -3.45
N LEU A 39 5.28 6.56 -2.61
CA LEU A 39 5.33 5.40 -1.71
C LEU A 39 5.03 5.82 -0.26
N SER A 40 4.72 7.09 -0.01
CA SER A 40 4.57 7.64 1.34
C SER A 40 3.35 7.11 2.09
N LYS A 41 2.41 6.46 1.40
CA LYS A 41 1.23 5.80 1.98
C LYS A 41 1.36 4.28 2.01
N LYS A 42 2.44 3.72 1.46
CA LYS A 42 2.68 2.28 1.41
C LYS A 42 3.21 1.76 2.74
N SER A 43 2.84 0.53 3.05
CA SER A 43 3.46 -0.25 4.13
C SER A 43 4.88 -0.67 3.76
N ASN A 44 5.71 -1.03 4.74
CA ASN A 44 7.10 -1.44 4.46
C ASN A 44 7.16 -2.70 3.57
N SER A 45 6.21 -3.63 3.69
CA SER A 45 6.13 -4.82 2.84
C SER A 45 5.74 -4.47 1.39
N GLU A 46 4.84 -3.52 1.19
CA GLU A 46 4.49 -3.02 -0.15
C GLU A 46 5.65 -2.28 -0.79
N VAL A 47 6.38 -1.44 -0.04
CA VAL A 47 7.60 -0.80 -0.52
C VAL A 47 8.63 -1.87 -0.91
N ALA A 48 8.89 -2.85 -0.03
CA ALA A 48 9.83 -3.92 -0.31
C ALA A 48 9.51 -4.68 -1.60
N LYS A 49 8.23 -5.01 -1.78
CA LYS A 49 7.74 -5.68 -2.99
C LYS A 49 7.89 -4.80 -4.23
N PHE A 50 7.50 -3.53 -4.15
CA PHE A 50 7.62 -2.58 -5.25
C PHE A 50 9.07 -2.44 -5.74
N ILE A 51 10.01 -2.29 -4.80
CA ILE A 51 11.44 -2.18 -5.12
C ILE A 51 11.95 -3.46 -5.78
N ALA A 52 11.61 -4.63 -5.23
CA ALA A 52 12.03 -5.92 -5.81
C ALA A 52 11.50 -6.14 -7.24
N GLU A 53 10.28 -5.70 -7.54
CA GLU A 53 9.68 -5.80 -8.88
C GLU A 53 10.34 -4.85 -9.90
N THR A 54 10.92 -3.76 -9.41
CA THR A 54 11.46 -2.65 -10.22
C THR A 54 12.93 -2.86 -10.64
N LYS A 55 13.58 -3.92 -10.15
CA LYS A 55 14.92 -4.41 -10.56
C LYS A 55 15.99 -3.32 -10.69
N ASP A 56 16.22 -2.57 -9.62
CA ASP A 56 17.32 -1.60 -9.51
C ASP A 56 17.32 -0.47 -10.55
N THR A 57 16.15 -0.14 -11.10
CA THR A 57 16.05 1.08 -11.91
C THR A 57 16.16 2.30 -10.99
N ASN A 58 16.88 3.34 -11.47
CA ASN A 58 17.08 4.60 -10.77
C ASN A 58 15.76 5.40 -10.71
N ILE A 59 14.87 4.99 -9.79
CA ILE A 59 13.54 5.59 -9.63
C ILE A 59 13.59 6.85 -8.77
N CYS A 60 12.68 7.77 -9.01
CA CYS A 60 12.38 8.81 -8.02
C CYS A 60 11.19 8.41 -7.17
N ALA A 61 11.35 8.45 -5.86
CA ALA A 61 10.33 7.99 -4.92
C ALA A 61 10.07 9.03 -3.84
N ARG A 62 8.79 9.24 -3.52
CA ARG A 62 8.35 10.02 -2.36
C ARG A 62 8.10 9.07 -1.19
N LEU A 63 8.84 9.25 -0.09
CA LEU A 63 8.93 8.32 1.04
C LEU A 63 8.90 9.08 2.37
N ARG A 64 8.35 8.46 3.42
CA ARG A 64 8.48 8.95 4.80
C ARG A 64 9.91 8.77 5.27
N VAL A 65 10.42 9.68 6.10
CA VAL A 65 11.77 9.54 6.67
C VAL A 65 11.91 8.22 7.43
N THR A 66 10.89 7.84 8.21
CA THR A 66 10.88 6.55 8.92
C THR A 66 10.91 5.32 8.02
N GLN A 67 10.60 5.42 6.72
CA GLN A 67 10.80 4.30 5.80
C GLN A 67 12.27 4.15 5.38
N LEU A 68 13.05 5.24 5.39
CA LEU A 68 14.47 5.21 5.04
C LEU A 68 15.32 4.58 6.15
N ASP A 69 14.90 4.73 7.41
CA ASP A 69 15.59 4.18 8.60
C ASP A 69 15.32 2.68 8.82
N GLN A 70 14.77 1.96 7.84
CA GLN A 70 14.34 0.57 7.99
C GLN A 70 15.12 -0.38 7.08
N GLU A 71 15.33 -1.60 7.58
CA GLU A 71 15.76 -2.73 6.75
C GLU A 71 14.53 -3.40 6.14
N PHE A 72 14.54 -3.56 4.82
CA PHE A 72 13.49 -4.23 4.07
C PHE A 72 13.88 -5.68 3.80
N GLU A 73 12.90 -6.58 3.91
CA GLU A 73 13.06 -7.99 3.53
C GLU A 73 12.01 -8.36 2.48
N HIS A 74 12.46 -8.91 1.36
CA HIS A 74 11.57 -9.46 0.34
C HIS A 74 11.91 -10.93 0.05
N ASN A 75 10.86 -11.76 0.00
CA ASN A 75 10.96 -13.15 -0.41
C ASN A 75 10.73 -13.23 -1.91
N GLU A 76 11.81 -13.33 -2.70
CA GLU A 76 11.65 -13.71 -4.09
C GLU A 76 11.21 -15.17 -4.15
N THR A 77 9.94 -15.39 -4.52
CA THR A 77 9.47 -16.69 -4.99
C THR A 77 10.14 -16.93 -6.33
N SER A 78 11.04 -17.92 -6.38
CA SER A 78 11.68 -18.32 -7.62
C SER A 78 10.60 -18.68 -8.62
N LYS A 79 10.46 -17.90 -9.70
CA LYS A 79 9.66 -18.30 -10.85
C LYS A 79 10.35 -19.53 -11.44
N ILE A 80 9.85 -20.72 -11.09
CA ILE A 80 10.33 -21.95 -11.69
C ILE A 80 9.94 -21.90 -13.16
N ASN A 81 10.86 -21.45 -14.02
CA ASN A 81 10.74 -21.63 -15.46
C ASN A 81 10.80 -23.14 -15.72
N ASN A 82 9.64 -23.77 -15.87
CA ASN A 82 9.49 -25.16 -16.31
C ASN A 82 9.86 -25.35 -17.79
N LEU A 83 10.83 -24.60 -18.31
CA LEU A 83 11.37 -24.76 -19.67
C LEU A 83 12.49 -25.81 -19.71
N LYS A 84 12.42 -26.85 -18.85
CA LYS A 84 13.35 -27.99 -18.92
C LYS A 84 12.84 -29.14 -19.79
N TYR A 85 11.57 -29.08 -20.23
CA TYR A 85 10.94 -30.12 -21.06
C TYR A 85 10.68 -29.71 -22.52
N ALA A 86 11.13 -28.52 -22.95
CA ALA A 86 10.90 -28.04 -24.32
C ALA A 86 11.91 -28.55 -25.37
N ALA A 87 12.94 -29.31 -24.97
CA ALA A 87 14.07 -29.68 -25.85
C ALA A 87 14.11 -31.16 -26.28
N VAL A 88 13.00 -31.91 -26.23
CA VAL A 88 12.99 -33.34 -26.64
C VAL A 88 12.30 -33.59 -27.99
N ALA A 89 11.68 -32.58 -28.61
CA ALA A 89 10.97 -32.76 -29.88
C ALA A 89 11.84 -32.50 -31.14
N ALA A 90 12.97 -31.77 -31.03
CA ALA A 90 13.75 -31.38 -32.20
C ALA A 90 14.75 -32.46 -32.68
N SER A 91 15.15 -33.39 -31.80
CA SER A 91 16.15 -34.43 -32.13
C SER A 91 15.59 -35.57 -32.98
N ILE A 92 14.27 -35.67 -33.13
CA ILE A 92 13.60 -36.75 -33.88
C ILE A 92 13.40 -36.37 -35.36
N LEU A 93 13.54 -35.09 -35.71
CA LEU A 93 13.30 -34.61 -37.09
C LEU A 93 14.47 -34.85 -38.06
N LEU A 94 15.58 -35.45 -37.64
CA LEU A 94 16.76 -35.64 -38.51
C LEU A 94 16.91 -37.05 -39.11
N ALA A 95 15.97 -37.98 -38.86
CA ALA A 95 16.12 -39.33 -39.40
C ALA A 95 14.76 -40.00 -39.70
N SER A 96 13.99 -39.50 -40.68
CA SER A 96 13.03 -40.35 -41.41
C SER A 96 12.57 -39.71 -42.72
N ASN A 97 13.05 -40.23 -43.85
CA ASN A 97 12.26 -40.21 -45.09
C ASN A 97 11.20 -41.29 -44.95
N VAL A 98 10.00 -40.95 -44.47
CA VAL A 98 8.88 -41.90 -44.40
C VAL A 98 7.69 -41.28 -45.11
N SER A 99 7.36 -41.87 -46.26
CA SER A 99 6.14 -41.62 -47.01
C SER A 99 4.92 -41.82 -46.11
N GLY A 100 4.00 -40.85 -46.14
CA GLY A 100 2.80 -40.84 -45.32
C GLY A 100 1.94 -42.08 -45.58
N GLN A 101 1.70 -42.86 -44.53
CA GLN A 101 0.50 -43.69 -44.42
C GLN A 101 -0.45 -42.99 -43.47
N GLU A 102 -1.62 -42.63 -43.98
CA GLU A 102 -2.74 -42.11 -43.21
C GLU A 102 -3.23 -43.23 -42.28
N LYS A 103 -2.75 -43.21 -41.03
CA LYS A 103 -3.29 -44.05 -39.96
C LYS A 103 -4.47 -43.34 -39.34
N THR A 104 -5.63 -43.99 -39.40
CA THR A 104 -6.85 -43.64 -38.67
C THR A 104 -6.53 -43.23 -37.23
N PRO A 105 -7.14 -42.15 -36.71
CA PRO A 105 -6.84 -41.67 -35.37
C PRO A 105 -7.22 -42.73 -34.34
N ILE A 106 -6.20 -43.29 -33.68
CA ILE A 106 -6.37 -44.09 -32.48
C ILE A 106 -6.96 -43.15 -31.43
N LYS A 107 -8.18 -43.44 -30.96
CA LYS A 107 -8.75 -42.79 -29.78
C LYS A 107 -7.87 -43.15 -28.59
N THR A 108 -7.01 -42.24 -28.17
CA THR A 108 -6.38 -42.28 -26.86
C THR A 108 -7.45 -41.93 -25.82
N GLU A 109 -8.00 -42.94 -25.15
CA GLU A 109 -8.69 -42.71 -23.88
C GLU A 109 -7.65 -42.32 -22.84
N ILE A 110 -7.57 -41.02 -22.56
CA ILE A 110 -6.87 -40.51 -21.39
C ILE A 110 -7.72 -40.94 -20.20
N ASN A 111 -7.37 -42.07 -19.57
CA ASN A 111 -7.87 -42.40 -18.24
C ASN A 111 -7.19 -41.45 -17.24
N CYS A 112 -7.69 -40.21 -17.17
CA CYS A 112 -7.47 -39.35 -16.02
C CYS A 112 -8.15 -40.04 -14.84
N PRO A 113 -7.42 -40.42 -13.76
CA PRO A 113 -8.07 -40.76 -12.51
C PRO A 113 -8.98 -39.59 -12.16
N LYS A 114 -10.30 -39.82 -12.13
CA LYS A 114 -11.24 -38.80 -11.67
C LYS A 114 -10.71 -38.30 -10.33
N PRO A 115 -10.45 -36.99 -10.17
CA PRO A 115 -10.10 -36.46 -8.86
C PRO A 115 -11.20 -36.92 -7.91
N SER A 116 -10.80 -37.57 -6.81
CA SER A 116 -11.72 -37.96 -5.76
C SER A 116 -12.57 -36.74 -5.44
N HIS A 117 -13.89 -36.93 -5.40
CA HIS A 117 -14.79 -35.86 -5.02
C HIS A 117 -14.31 -35.32 -3.68
N TYR A 118 -13.63 -34.18 -3.68
CA TYR A 118 -13.45 -33.42 -2.46
C TYR A 118 -14.86 -33.13 -1.99
N LEU A 119 -15.24 -33.70 -0.84
CA LEU A 119 -16.39 -33.22 -0.11
C LEU A 119 -16.00 -31.80 0.34
N VAL A 120 -16.23 -30.83 -0.55
CA VAL A 120 -16.28 -29.43 -0.20
C VAL A 120 -17.51 -29.32 0.68
N GLY A 121 -17.32 -29.58 1.98
CA GLY A 121 -18.33 -29.29 2.97
C GLY A 121 -18.81 -27.87 2.74
N LYS A 122 -20.12 -27.64 2.90
CA LYS A 122 -20.65 -26.28 2.89
C LYS A 122 -19.85 -25.48 3.91
N VAL A 123 -19.00 -24.57 3.43
CA VAL A 123 -18.37 -23.61 4.33
C VAL A 123 -19.54 -22.82 4.88
N ALA A 124 -19.81 -22.98 6.17
CA ALA A 124 -20.71 -22.10 6.88
C ALA A 124 -20.06 -20.72 6.85
N GLN A 125 -20.35 -19.95 5.80
CA GLN A 125 -20.11 -18.53 5.82
C GLN A 125 -21.09 -18.01 6.85
N ASN A 126 -20.60 -17.83 8.08
CA ASN A 126 -21.29 -16.98 9.02
C ASN A 126 -21.39 -15.62 8.34
N ASN A 127 -22.52 -15.38 7.69
CA ASN A 127 -22.98 -14.06 7.33
C ASN A 127 -23.31 -13.38 8.67
N ILE A 128 -22.27 -13.06 9.44
CA ILE A 128 -22.36 -12.01 10.44
C ILE A 128 -22.71 -10.81 9.58
N VAL A 129 -23.99 -10.47 9.55
CA VAL A 129 -24.49 -9.24 8.96
C VAL A 129 -23.73 -8.16 9.69
N ARG A 130 -22.62 -7.71 9.10
CA ARG A 130 -21.81 -6.63 9.61
C ARG A 130 -22.71 -5.40 9.51
N GLN A 131 -23.38 -5.09 10.62
CA GLN A 131 -24.24 -3.92 10.69
C GLN A 131 -23.32 -2.70 10.56
N GLU A 132 -23.26 -2.18 9.34
CA GLU A 132 -22.56 -0.94 9.01
C GLU A 132 -23.42 0.23 9.52
N LEU A 133 -22.80 1.12 10.29
CA LEU A 133 -23.40 2.37 10.74
C LEU A 133 -22.63 3.54 10.17
N LEU A 134 -23.35 4.52 9.66
CA LEU A 134 -22.79 5.83 9.31
C LEU A 134 -22.86 6.73 10.54
N ILE A 135 -21.70 7.13 11.03
CA ILE A 135 -21.55 8.05 12.18
C ILE A 135 -20.74 9.27 11.75
N THR A 136 -20.73 10.31 12.60
CA THR A 136 -19.83 11.47 12.44
C THR A 136 -18.85 11.51 13.59
N VAL A 137 -17.55 11.48 13.30
CA VAL A 137 -16.50 11.72 14.30
C VAL A 137 -16.20 13.21 14.34
N LYS A 138 -16.28 13.81 15.53
CA LYS A 138 -16.01 15.22 15.78
C LYS A 138 -14.98 15.36 16.90
N GLY A 139 -14.12 16.35 16.80
CA GLY A 139 -13.13 16.65 17.82
C GLY A 139 -12.14 17.68 17.35
N LYS A 140 -11.04 17.79 18.10
CA LYS A 140 -9.90 18.65 17.81
C LYS A 140 -8.63 17.83 17.62
N LEU A 141 -7.82 18.21 16.63
CA LEU A 141 -6.44 17.78 16.52
C LEU A 141 -5.56 18.72 17.37
N LEU A 142 -4.92 18.17 18.40
CA LEU A 142 -4.12 18.92 19.36
C LEU A 142 -2.75 18.27 19.53
N GLU A 143 -1.75 19.11 19.81
CA GLU A 143 -0.40 18.65 20.19
C GLU A 143 -0.39 18.26 21.69
N ASP A 144 0.35 17.21 22.03
CA ASP A 144 0.26 16.53 23.33
C ASP A 144 0.83 17.31 24.51
N ILE A 145 1.85 18.15 24.30
CA ILE A 145 2.46 18.96 25.35
C ILE A 145 1.63 20.23 25.58
N THR A 146 1.46 21.02 24.53
CA THR A 146 0.83 22.34 24.54
C THR A 146 -0.69 22.29 24.61
N HIS A 147 -1.31 21.16 24.25
CA HIS A 147 -2.76 20.99 24.12
C HIS A 147 -3.40 22.02 23.18
N LYS A 148 -2.62 22.58 22.25
CA LYS A 148 -3.05 23.57 21.26
C LYS A 148 -3.11 22.93 19.87
N PRO A 149 -3.87 23.53 18.94
CA PRO A 149 -3.81 23.15 17.53
C PRO A 149 -2.37 23.32 17.00
N PHE A 150 -2.00 22.47 16.05
CA PHE A 150 -0.71 22.53 15.38
C PHE A 150 -0.46 23.89 14.73
N ASP A 151 0.79 24.37 14.81
CA ASP A 151 1.16 25.64 14.19
C ASP A 151 0.95 25.58 12.67
N ARG A 152 0.13 26.51 12.16
CA ARG A 152 -0.25 26.56 10.75
C ARG A 152 0.88 26.92 9.79
N LYS A 153 1.97 27.52 10.27
CA LYS A 153 3.13 27.85 9.43
C LYS A 153 4.00 26.61 9.25
N MET A 154 4.18 25.84 10.31
CA MET A 154 4.96 24.60 10.30
C MET A 154 4.20 23.42 9.67
N TYR A 155 2.89 23.35 9.91
CA TYR A 155 2.01 22.28 9.41
C TYR A 155 0.87 22.85 8.56
N PRO A 156 1.17 23.37 7.35
CA PRO A 156 0.13 23.86 6.46
C PRO A 156 -0.72 22.69 5.92
N ASN A 157 -1.98 23.01 5.62
CA ASN A 157 -2.89 22.14 4.88
C ASN A 157 -3.13 20.74 5.48
N LEU A 158 -3.05 20.59 6.82
CA LEU A 158 -3.39 19.32 7.45
C LEU A 158 -4.82 18.89 7.12
N THR A 159 -4.94 17.64 6.69
CA THR A 159 -6.19 16.94 6.43
C THR A 159 -6.21 15.60 7.16
N LEU A 160 -7.41 15.10 7.39
CA LEU A 160 -7.65 13.87 8.12
C LEU A 160 -8.56 12.93 7.34
N SER A 161 -8.27 11.64 7.37
CA SER A 161 -9.19 10.58 6.98
C SER A 161 -9.25 9.50 8.06
N ILE A 162 -10.33 8.72 8.02
CA ILE A 162 -10.57 7.63 8.98
C ILE A 162 -10.80 6.34 8.20
N ASN A 163 -10.26 5.22 8.71
CA ASN A 163 -10.41 3.86 8.18
C ASN A 163 -9.99 3.73 6.71
N GLY A 164 -8.96 4.48 6.30
CA GLY A 164 -8.42 4.41 4.93
C GLY A 164 -9.32 5.03 3.85
N SER A 165 -10.30 5.87 4.23
CA SER A 165 -11.12 6.62 3.27
C SER A 165 -10.24 7.45 2.32
N GLU A 166 -10.51 7.37 1.02
CA GLU A 166 -9.86 8.21 -0.01
C GLU A 166 -10.20 9.69 0.18
N LYS A 167 -11.43 9.97 0.62
CA LYS A 167 -11.85 11.33 0.94
C LYS A 167 -11.17 11.79 2.23
N THR A 168 -10.47 12.92 2.14
CA THR A 168 -9.88 13.62 3.27
C THR A 168 -10.69 14.86 3.64
N PHE A 169 -10.59 15.29 4.89
CA PHE A 169 -11.31 16.44 5.43
C PHE A 169 -10.31 17.43 6.02
N ARG A 170 -10.49 18.73 5.73
CA ARG A 170 -9.62 19.78 6.26
C ARG A 170 -9.84 19.96 7.75
N ILE A 171 -8.74 20.17 8.46
CA ILE A 171 -8.74 20.51 9.88
C ILE A 171 -8.73 22.05 9.99
N ASN A 172 -9.51 22.62 10.90
CA ASN A 172 -9.48 24.05 11.15
C ASN A 172 -8.14 24.43 11.79
N ALA A 173 -7.27 25.13 11.05
CA ALA A 173 -5.93 25.48 11.52
C ALA A 173 -5.90 26.44 12.74
N LYS A 174 -7.00 27.11 13.07
CA LYS A 174 -7.09 27.98 14.26
C LYS A 174 -7.58 27.24 15.50
N THR A 175 -8.54 26.33 15.32
CA THR A 175 -9.24 25.67 16.43
C THR A 175 -8.88 24.19 16.61
N GLY A 176 -8.23 23.59 15.61
CA GLY A 176 -7.96 22.15 15.52
C GLY A 176 -9.19 21.33 15.13
N GLU A 177 -10.36 21.95 14.95
CA GLU A 177 -11.62 21.23 14.81
C GLU A 177 -11.74 20.48 13.48
N PHE A 178 -12.35 19.30 13.56
CA PHE A 178 -12.74 18.48 12.41
C PHE A 178 -14.11 17.84 12.63
N SER A 179 -14.78 17.48 11.52
CA SER A 179 -16.03 16.73 11.53
C SER A 179 -16.08 15.82 10.31
N ILE A 180 -16.12 14.50 10.53
CA ILE A 180 -15.90 13.51 9.47
C ILE A 180 -16.99 12.43 9.51
N PRO A 181 -17.80 12.28 8.45
CA PRO A 181 -18.66 11.12 8.31
C PRO A 181 -17.82 9.88 8.03
N VAL A 182 -18.05 8.80 8.78
CA VAL A 182 -17.34 7.53 8.63
C VAL A 182 -18.32 6.36 8.78
N LYS A 183 -18.04 5.31 8.01
CA LYS A 183 -18.71 4.03 8.13
C LYS A 183 -17.94 3.14 9.11
N VAL A 184 -18.64 2.62 10.11
CA VAL A 184 -18.08 1.74 11.14
C VAL A 184 -18.96 0.52 11.31
N PHE A 185 -18.38 -0.57 11.79
CA PHE A 185 -19.11 -1.76 12.20
C PHE A 185 -19.24 -1.81 13.72
N LYS A 186 -20.32 -2.42 14.22
CA LYS A 186 -20.49 -2.66 15.67
C LYS A 186 -19.33 -3.47 16.29
N SER A 187 -18.65 -4.27 15.48
CA SER A 187 -17.51 -5.10 15.90
C SER A 187 -16.17 -4.36 15.87
N ASP A 188 -16.11 -3.14 15.34
CA ASP A 188 -14.86 -2.40 15.24
C ASP A 188 -14.38 -2.02 16.63
N LYS A 189 -13.11 -2.29 16.90
CA LYS A 189 -12.44 -1.98 18.18
C LYS A 189 -11.50 -0.80 18.09
N THR A 190 -11.16 -0.40 16.87
CA THR A 190 -10.24 0.69 16.58
C THR A 190 -10.71 1.48 15.38
N LEU A 191 -10.30 2.74 15.32
CA LEU A 191 -10.35 3.56 14.12
C LEU A 191 -8.92 3.83 13.68
N ILE A 192 -8.66 3.73 12.38
CA ILE A 192 -7.38 4.13 11.81
C ILE A 192 -7.49 5.60 11.42
N ILE A 193 -6.80 6.47 12.14
CA ILE A 193 -6.70 7.89 11.82
C ILE A 193 -5.49 8.07 10.92
N THR A 194 -5.69 8.74 9.79
CA THR A 194 -4.60 9.16 8.91
C THR A 194 -4.60 10.67 8.80
N ILE A 195 -3.49 11.30 9.18
CA ILE A 195 -3.27 12.75 9.06
C ILE A 195 -2.25 12.96 7.96
N THR A 196 -2.57 13.84 7.01
CA THR A 196 -1.68 14.19 5.90
C THR A 196 -1.59 15.69 5.74
N GLY A 197 -0.40 16.19 5.50
CA GLY A 197 -0.14 17.57 5.04
C GLY A 197 0.63 17.55 3.74
N ASP A 198 1.18 18.70 3.35
CA ASP A 198 2.00 18.82 2.14
C ASP A 198 3.19 17.84 2.17
N ASP A 199 3.94 17.84 3.28
CA ASP A 199 5.14 17.02 3.48
C ASP A 199 5.10 16.19 4.77
N TYR A 200 3.90 15.91 5.30
CA TYR A 200 3.74 15.20 6.57
C TYR A 200 2.75 14.05 6.49
N TYR A 201 3.04 12.99 7.24
CA TYR A 201 2.18 11.81 7.35
C TYR A 201 2.16 11.27 8.78
N LEU A 202 0.98 10.87 9.24
CA LEU A 202 0.81 10.01 10.41
C LEU A 202 -0.36 9.04 10.14
N SER A 203 -0.18 7.78 10.55
CA SER A 203 -1.27 6.81 10.60
C SER A 203 -1.24 6.14 11.97
N LYS A 204 -2.35 6.20 12.70
CA LYS A 204 -2.43 5.72 14.08
C LYS A 204 -3.77 5.03 14.32
N GLU A 205 -3.73 3.90 15.00
CA GLU A 205 -4.94 3.27 15.52
C GLU A 205 -5.34 3.92 16.84
N ILE A 206 -6.61 4.29 16.96
CA ILE A 206 -7.20 4.76 18.20
C ILE A 206 -8.28 3.78 18.66
N PRO A 207 -8.41 3.52 19.97
CA PRO A 207 -9.50 2.69 20.49
C PRO A 207 -10.86 3.25 20.13
N PHE A 208 -11.78 2.36 19.78
CA PHE A 208 -13.15 2.66 19.43
C PHE A 208 -14.09 1.59 19.95
N ALA A 209 -15.25 2.03 20.42
CA ALA A 209 -16.31 1.16 20.92
C ALA A 209 -17.63 1.79 20.47
N ILE A 210 -18.54 1.01 19.88
CA ILE A 210 -19.79 1.54 19.33
C ILE A 210 -20.67 2.17 20.41
N GLU A 211 -20.53 1.73 21.65
CA GLU A 211 -21.20 2.24 22.84
C GLU A 211 -20.82 3.69 23.16
N SER A 212 -19.68 4.16 22.66
CA SER A 212 -19.24 5.56 22.80
C SER A 212 -19.92 6.53 21.82
N VAL A 213 -20.73 6.01 20.88
CA VAL A 213 -21.45 6.82 19.89
C VAL A 213 -22.82 7.21 20.42
N THR A 214 -23.07 8.52 20.52
CA THR A 214 -24.36 9.08 20.95
C THR A 214 -24.96 9.89 19.82
N ASN A 215 -26.24 9.68 19.48
CA ASN A 215 -26.93 10.39 18.39
C ASN A 215 -26.17 10.37 17.05
N LYS A 216 -25.56 9.22 16.71
CA LYS A 216 -24.69 9.02 15.52
C LYS A 216 -23.43 9.90 15.50
N VAL A 217 -23.02 10.44 16.64
CA VAL A 217 -21.80 11.25 16.78
C VAL A 217 -20.84 10.60 17.77
N LEU A 218 -19.57 10.49 17.37
CA LEU A 218 -18.46 10.16 18.24
C LEU A 218 -17.68 11.45 18.53
N GLN A 219 -17.68 11.90 19.79
CA GLN A 219 -16.86 13.02 20.22
C GLN A 219 -15.50 12.51 20.67
N ARG A 220 -14.43 12.82 19.93
CA ARG A 220 -13.09 12.33 20.19
C ARG A 220 -12.04 13.30 19.70
N ASP A 221 -11.30 13.89 20.63
CA ASP A 221 -10.10 14.66 20.32
C ASP A 221 -8.95 13.70 19.97
N ILE A 222 -8.10 14.15 19.05
CA ILE A 222 -6.93 13.43 18.57
C ILE A 222 -5.73 14.21 19.09
N ILE A 223 -5.03 13.59 20.04
CA ILE A 223 -3.85 14.16 20.69
C ILE A 223 -2.65 13.38 20.19
N ILE A 224 -1.69 14.09 19.60
CA ILE A 224 -0.50 13.49 19.00
C ILE A 224 0.73 14.33 19.36
N ALA A 225 1.86 13.67 19.58
CA ALA A 225 3.12 14.39 19.76
C ALA A 225 3.62 14.97 18.45
N GLU A 226 4.30 16.11 18.49
CA GLU A 226 4.86 16.76 17.30
C GLU A 226 5.77 15.81 16.49
N GLY A 227 6.56 14.98 17.19
CA GLY A 227 7.46 13.99 16.60
C GLY A 227 6.75 12.80 15.94
N GLU A 228 5.44 12.60 16.15
CA GLU A 228 4.69 11.53 15.48
C GLU A 228 4.40 11.86 14.01
N LEU A 229 4.29 13.15 13.66
CA LEU A 229 4.11 13.58 12.27
C LEU A 229 5.42 13.41 11.50
N THR A 230 5.50 12.33 10.74
CA THR A 230 6.70 12.01 9.99
C THR A 230 6.79 12.88 8.74
N ARG A 231 7.98 13.46 8.51
CA ARG A 231 8.26 14.15 7.25
C ARG A 231 8.25 13.17 6.09
N ILE A 232 7.84 13.66 4.94
CA ILE A 232 7.90 12.99 3.65
C ILE A 232 8.95 13.71 2.82
N MET A 233 9.81 12.96 2.13
CA MET A 233 10.86 13.48 1.26
C MET A 233 10.79 12.82 -0.11
N ILE A 234 11.32 13.51 -1.11
CA ILE A 234 11.47 12.97 -2.46
C ILE A 234 12.94 12.57 -2.67
N ALA A 235 13.17 11.28 -2.84
CA ALA A 235 14.44 10.71 -3.25
C ALA A 235 14.55 10.78 -4.77
N GLY A 236 15.28 11.77 -5.29
CA GLY A 236 15.57 12.03 -6.71
C GLY A 236 16.53 11.02 -7.36
N GLY A 237 16.21 9.74 -7.24
CA GLY A 237 17.10 8.63 -7.50
C GLY A 237 17.31 7.88 -6.20
N LEU A 238 16.47 6.88 -5.98
CA LEU A 238 16.46 6.07 -4.78
C LEU A 238 17.65 5.12 -4.84
N GLY A 239 18.58 5.25 -3.89
CA GLY A 239 19.66 4.29 -3.71
C GLY A 239 19.14 3.07 -2.96
N ILE A 240 19.52 1.88 -3.43
CA ILE A 240 19.15 0.59 -2.83
C ILE A 240 20.45 -0.12 -2.44
N ASN A 241 20.65 -0.32 -1.15
CA ASN A 241 21.85 -0.95 -0.62
C ASN A 241 21.53 -2.38 -0.18
N TYR A 242 21.87 -3.35 -1.03
CA TYR A 242 21.71 -4.78 -0.71
C TYR A 242 22.76 -5.25 0.30
N LYS A 243 22.34 -6.16 1.20
CA LYS A 243 23.20 -6.83 2.18
C LYS A 243 23.47 -8.27 1.82
#